data_AF-A0A096M665-F1
#
_entry.id   AF-A0A096M665-F1
#
_cell.length_a   1.000
_cell.length_b   1.000
_cell.length_c   1.000
_cell.angle_alpha   90.00
_cell.angle_beta   90.00
_cell.angle_gamma   90.00
#
_symmetry.space_group_name_H-M   'P 1'
#
loop_
_entity.id
_entity.type
_entity.pdbx_description
1 polymer ?
#
loop_
_entity_poly.entity_id
_entity_poly.type
_entity_poly.pdbx_seq_one_letter_code
_entity_poly.pdbx_strand_id
1 'polypeptide(L)'
;PNFALESQGEPLQTGALILHKTTSKPYQSHKACRLLGASLRLPPVGPNVIKGRTRLNPGQCWAADFPGRLDIALSHKATITHVSLGHIPKSISPTSSVSSAPREFSVYGKKHLEDEESHLGTFLYDQEGDQLQTFKL
;
A
#
# COMPACT_ATOMS: atom_id res chain seq x y z
N PRO A 1 -11.47 -12.80 -5.49
CA PRO A 1 -11.76 -11.45 -6.02
C PRO A 1 -11.03 -10.42 -5.16
N ASN A 2 -10.54 -9.31 -5.75
CA ASN A 2 -9.90 -8.24 -4.99
C ASN A 2 -10.90 -7.13 -4.69
N PHE A 3 -11.48 -7.13 -3.49
CA PHE A 3 -12.45 -6.12 -3.05
C PHE A 3 -11.81 -4.77 -2.72
N ALA A 4 -10.48 -4.73 -2.57
CA ALA A 4 -9.69 -3.55 -2.28
C ALA A 4 -9.23 -2.83 -3.55
N LEU A 5 -9.64 -3.26 -4.74
CA LEU A 5 -9.24 -2.67 -6.01
C LEU A 5 -10.00 -1.35 -6.29
N GLU A 6 -9.26 -0.28 -6.61
CA GLU A 6 -9.82 0.97 -7.11
C GLU A 6 -10.50 0.75 -8.48
N SER A 7 -11.70 1.30 -8.66
CA SER A 7 -12.46 1.15 -9.92
C SER A 7 -11.71 1.80 -11.08
N GLN A 8 -11.60 1.09 -12.19
CA GLN A 8 -10.97 1.59 -13.41
C GLN A 8 -11.94 2.34 -14.35
N GLY A 9 -13.01 2.94 -13.80
CA GLY A 9 -13.92 3.81 -14.58
C GLY A 9 -15.16 3.15 -15.17
N GLU A 10 -15.58 1.96 -14.69
CA GLU A 10 -16.88 1.40 -15.06
C GLU A 10 -18.02 2.12 -14.31
N PRO A 11 -19.00 2.75 -15.01
CA PRO A 11 -19.98 3.67 -14.40
C PRO A 11 -20.89 3.07 -13.31
N LEU A 12 -20.99 1.75 -13.22
CA LEU A 12 -21.92 1.05 -12.35
C LEU A 12 -21.26 0.35 -11.14
N GLN A 13 -19.92 0.30 -11.06
CA GLN A 13 -19.21 -0.30 -9.93
C GLN A 13 -18.42 0.74 -9.15
N THR A 14 -18.86 1.00 -7.91
CA THR A 14 -18.05 1.73 -6.92
C THR A 14 -16.88 0.85 -6.51
N GLY A 15 -15.67 1.23 -6.91
CA GLY A 15 -14.45 0.55 -6.50
C GLY A 15 -14.08 0.84 -5.04
N ALA A 16 -12.98 0.25 -4.59
CA ALA A 16 -12.43 0.58 -3.29
C ALA A 16 -11.85 2.00 -3.27
N LEU A 17 -11.83 2.62 -2.09
CA LEU A 17 -11.35 3.98 -1.88
C LEU A 17 -10.36 4.03 -0.72
N ILE A 18 -9.34 4.88 -0.84
CA ILE A 18 -8.42 5.16 0.26
C ILE A 18 -9.03 6.23 1.17
N LEU A 19 -9.11 5.95 2.46
CA LEU A 19 -9.60 6.89 3.46
C LEU A 19 -8.45 7.82 3.88
N HIS A 20 -8.26 8.90 3.12
CA HIS A 20 -7.15 9.83 3.30
C HIS A 20 -7.05 10.49 4.69
N LYS A 21 -8.17 10.63 5.42
CA LYS A 21 -8.17 11.25 6.76
C LYS A 21 -7.49 10.40 7.82
N THR A 22 -7.57 9.07 7.69
CA THR A 22 -7.05 8.10 8.67
C THR A 22 -5.83 7.35 8.16
N THR A 23 -5.56 7.41 6.86
CA THR A 23 -4.30 6.94 6.24
C THR A 23 -3.15 7.89 6.56
N SER A 24 -1.96 7.33 6.81
CA SER A 24 -0.74 8.10 7.04
C SER A 24 -0.44 9.07 5.91
N LYS A 25 0.23 10.18 6.24
CA LYS A 25 0.65 11.14 5.23
C LYS A 25 1.75 10.53 4.34
N PRO A 26 1.76 10.86 3.04
CA PRO A 26 2.88 10.56 2.16
C PRO A 26 4.22 11.05 2.73
N TYR A 27 5.23 10.18 2.68
CA TYR A 27 6.58 10.52 3.12
C TYR A 27 7.18 11.59 2.20
N GLN A 28 7.69 12.66 2.81
CA GLN A 28 8.41 13.71 2.10
C GLN A 28 9.90 13.42 2.12
N SER A 29 10.46 13.04 0.97
CA SER A 29 11.90 12.86 0.84
C SER A 29 12.64 14.16 1.11
N HIS A 30 13.64 14.10 2.01
CA HIS A 30 14.59 15.18 2.24
C HIS A 30 15.72 15.22 1.20
N LYS A 31 15.86 14.17 0.37
CA LYS A 31 16.85 14.14 -0.71
C LYS A 31 16.41 15.10 -1.81
N ALA A 32 17.25 16.08 -2.11
CA ALA A 32 17.05 16.96 -3.25
C ALA A 32 17.57 16.30 -4.53
N CYS A 33 16.77 16.38 -5.59
CA CYS A 33 17.21 16.02 -6.92
C CYS A 33 17.82 17.26 -7.59
N ARG A 34 18.99 17.13 -8.20
CA ARG A 34 19.52 18.19 -9.07
C ARG A 34 18.89 18.04 -10.46
N LEU A 35 17.99 18.94 -10.81
CA LEU A 35 17.45 19.06 -12.17
C LEU A 35 17.99 20.37 -12.78
N LEU A 36 18.69 20.27 -13.91
CA LEU A 36 19.19 21.44 -14.66
C LEU A 36 20.00 22.43 -13.80
N GLY A 37 20.80 21.93 -12.85
CA GLY A 37 21.63 22.75 -11.95
C GLY A 37 20.90 23.31 -10.71
N ALA A 38 19.57 23.26 -10.65
CA ALA A 38 18.78 23.63 -9.49
C ALA A 38 18.49 22.42 -8.58
N SER A 39 18.59 22.62 -7.27
CA SER A 39 18.25 21.60 -6.27
C SER A 39 16.75 21.67 -5.98
N LEU A 40 15.99 20.68 -6.45
CA LEU A 40 14.54 20.59 -6.25
C LEU A 40 14.17 19.39 -5.38
N ARG A 41 13.25 19.59 -4.43
CA ARG A 41 12.65 18.50 -3.67
C ARG A 41 11.52 17.89 -4.50
N LEU A 42 11.53 16.57 -4.64
CA LEU A 42 10.42 15.88 -5.29
C LEU A 42 9.18 15.97 -4.40
N PRO A 43 7.99 16.22 -4.99
CA PRO A 43 6.75 16.19 -4.23
C PRO A 43 6.50 14.75 -3.73
N PRO A 44 5.80 14.61 -2.60
CA PRO A 44 5.53 13.30 -2.03
C PRO A 44 4.44 12.61 -2.84
N VAL A 45 4.58 11.31 -3.04
CA VAL A 45 3.62 10.52 -3.84
C VAL A 45 2.50 10.04 -2.94
N GLY A 46 1.25 10.36 -3.27
CA GLY A 46 0.07 9.91 -2.54
C GLY A 46 -0.12 8.38 -2.54
N PRO A 47 -0.95 7.84 -1.63
CA PRO A 47 -1.21 6.42 -1.58
C PRO A 47 -1.85 5.93 -2.89
N ASN A 48 -1.18 4.98 -3.53
CA ASN A 48 -1.54 4.46 -4.86
C ASN A 48 -1.53 2.92 -4.92
N VAL A 49 -1.62 2.29 -3.74
CA VAL A 49 -1.43 0.85 -3.52
C VAL A 49 -2.61 -0.01 -4.00
N ILE A 50 -3.81 0.56 -4.11
CA ILE A 50 -5.02 -0.14 -4.54
C ILE A 50 -5.31 -0.08 -6.05
N LYS A 51 -4.38 0.44 -6.86
CA LYS A 51 -4.62 0.70 -8.30
C LYS A 51 -4.66 -0.55 -9.19
N GLY A 52 -4.51 -1.75 -8.64
CA GLY A 52 -4.57 -3.00 -9.43
C GLY A 52 -3.43 -3.18 -10.41
N ARG A 53 -2.23 -2.69 -10.09
CA ARG A 53 -1.06 -2.84 -10.96
C ARG A 53 -0.72 -4.32 -11.11
N THR A 54 -0.58 -4.77 -12.36
CA THR A 54 -0.17 -6.15 -12.69
C THR A 54 1.34 -6.36 -12.60
N ARG A 55 2.13 -5.27 -12.57
CA ARG A 55 3.57 -5.29 -12.35
C ARG A 55 3.96 -4.26 -11.30
N LEU A 56 4.90 -4.60 -10.44
CA LEU A 56 5.48 -3.67 -9.48
C LEU A 56 6.83 -3.20 -10.02
N ASN A 57 6.96 -1.89 -10.22
CA ASN A 57 8.19 -1.27 -10.70
C ASN A 57 8.82 -0.39 -9.60
N PRO A 58 10.15 -0.24 -9.58
CA PRO A 58 10.82 0.68 -8.66
C PRO A 58 10.23 2.09 -8.72
N GLY A 59 10.02 2.70 -7.54
CA GLY A 59 9.44 4.04 -7.42
C GLY A 59 7.93 4.12 -7.63
N GLN A 60 7.28 3.06 -8.13
CA GLN A 60 5.82 2.97 -8.24
C GLN A 60 5.22 2.36 -6.97
N CYS A 61 5.45 3.02 -5.85
CA CYS A 61 4.90 2.67 -4.55
C CYS A 61 4.41 3.92 -3.82
N TRP A 62 3.83 3.72 -2.64
CA TRP A 62 3.55 4.78 -1.69
C TRP A 62 4.48 4.59 -0.50
N ALA A 63 5.17 5.66 -0.13
CA ALA A 63 6.01 5.69 1.05
C ALA A 63 5.30 6.48 2.16
N ALA A 64 5.40 6.00 3.38
CA ALA A 64 4.93 6.66 4.60
C ALA A 64 5.99 6.47 5.70
N ASP A 65 5.97 7.33 6.71
CA ASP A 65 6.78 7.12 7.91
C ASP A 65 6.40 5.81 8.63
N PHE A 66 7.35 5.23 9.36
CA PHE A 66 7.14 4.04 10.17
C PHE A 66 7.10 4.39 11.67
N PRO A 67 6.11 3.92 12.44
CA PRO A 67 4.96 3.11 12.00
C PRO A 67 3.97 3.90 11.13
N GLY A 68 3.41 3.22 10.13
CA GLY A 68 2.46 3.79 9.16
C GLY A 68 1.13 3.02 9.12
N ARG A 69 0.10 3.64 8.55
CA ARG A 69 -1.28 3.13 8.51
C ARG A 69 -1.93 3.40 7.15
N LEU A 70 -2.68 2.43 6.65
CA LEU A 70 -3.46 2.53 5.40
C LEU A 70 -4.88 2.04 5.63
N ASP A 71 -5.85 2.90 5.33
CA ASP A 71 -7.26 2.59 5.50
C ASP A 71 -7.95 2.54 4.13
N ILE A 72 -8.62 1.43 3.85
CA ILE A 72 -9.30 1.18 2.58
C ILE A 72 -10.78 0.89 2.86
N ALA A 73 -11.66 1.68 2.28
CA ALA A 73 -13.07 1.31 2.14
C ALA A 73 -13.18 0.34 0.97
N LEU A 74 -13.57 -0.90 1.25
CA LEU A 74 -13.75 -1.93 0.23
C LEU A 74 -14.92 -1.59 -0.69
N SER A 75 -14.86 -2.06 -1.93
CA SER A 75 -15.95 -1.89 -2.91
C SER A 75 -17.29 -2.44 -2.43
N HIS A 76 -17.27 -3.53 -1.65
CA HIS A 76 -18.45 -4.18 -1.09
C HIS A 76 -18.14 -4.73 0.30
N LYS A 77 -19.19 -4.89 1.12
CA LYS A 77 -19.10 -5.62 2.38
C LYS A 77 -18.68 -7.07 2.10
N ALA A 78 -17.60 -7.51 2.74
CA ALA A 78 -17.06 -8.84 2.56
C ALA A 78 -16.55 -9.42 3.88
N THR A 79 -16.64 -10.74 4.02
CA THR A 79 -15.89 -11.47 5.03
C THR A 79 -14.48 -11.67 4.50
N ILE A 80 -13.51 -11.03 5.13
CA ILE A 80 -12.11 -11.16 4.74
C ILE A 80 -11.64 -12.56 5.14
N THR A 81 -10.92 -13.22 4.24
CA THR A 81 -10.33 -14.55 4.47
C THR A 81 -8.82 -14.55 4.24
N HIS A 82 -8.34 -13.59 3.48
CA HIS A 82 -6.93 -13.37 3.20
C HIS A 82 -6.71 -11.94 2.74
N VAL A 83 -5.47 -11.49 2.87
CA VAL A 83 -4.96 -10.25 2.27
C VAL A 83 -3.72 -10.57 1.46
N SER A 84 -3.38 -9.74 0.49
CA SER A 84 -2.13 -9.86 -0.27
C SER A 84 -1.34 -8.57 -0.20
N LEU A 85 -0.04 -8.68 0.01
CA LEU A 85 0.90 -7.56 0.04
C LEU A 85 1.99 -7.79 -1.02
N GLY A 86 2.24 -6.76 -1.83
CA GLY A 86 3.21 -6.80 -2.91
C GLY A 86 4.38 -5.84 -2.70
N HIS A 87 5.60 -6.29 -3.02
CA HIS A 87 6.79 -5.44 -3.07
C HIS A 87 7.69 -5.80 -4.28
N ILE A 88 8.52 -4.87 -4.75
CA ILE A 88 9.52 -5.18 -5.79
C ILE A 88 10.50 -6.27 -5.30
N PRO A 89 10.97 -7.20 -6.15
CA PRO A 89 12.05 -8.10 -5.79
C PRO A 89 13.38 -7.34 -5.70
N LYS A 90 14.34 -7.90 -4.96
CA LYS A 90 15.70 -7.35 -4.83
C LYS A 90 16.40 -7.17 -6.17
N SER A 91 16.16 -8.07 -7.11
CA SER A 91 16.79 -8.08 -8.44
C SER A 91 16.51 -6.84 -9.27
N ILE A 92 15.41 -6.13 -9.01
CA ILE A 92 15.07 -4.88 -9.71
C ILE A 92 15.20 -3.66 -8.80
N SER A 93 15.66 -3.82 -7.55
CA SER A 93 15.89 -2.71 -6.65
C SER A 93 17.14 -1.93 -7.05
N PRO A 94 17.09 -0.60 -7.17
CA PRO A 94 18.26 0.24 -7.45
C PRO A 94 19.41 0.09 -6.43
N THR A 95 19.09 -0.33 -5.20
CA THR A 95 20.07 -0.52 -4.12
C THR A 95 20.38 -1.99 -3.85
N SER A 96 19.87 -2.91 -4.67
CA SER A 96 19.93 -4.37 -4.42
C SER A 96 19.37 -4.80 -3.05
N SER A 97 18.57 -3.93 -2.42
CA SER A 97 17.96 -4.15 -1.11
C SER A 97 16.50 -3.74 -1.15
N VAL A 98 15.68 -4.42 -0.35
CA VAL A 98 14.26 -4.11 -0.14
C VAL A 98 14.00 -3.84 1.34
N SER A 99 14.98 -3.27 2.05
CA SER A 99 14.86 -2.96 3.49
C SER A 99 13.72 -1.99 3.84
N SER A 100 13.15 -1.31 2.84
CA SER A 100 11.94 -0.49 2.97
C SER A 100 10.63 -1.26 2.88
N ALA A 101 10.66 -2.54 2.52
CA ALA A 101 9.48 -3.38 2.50
C ALA A 101 8.87 -3.44 3.92
N PRO A 102 7.53 -3.46 4.05
CA PRO A 102 6.91 -3.74 5.33
C PRO A 102 7.44 -5.07 5.87
N ARG A 103 7.76 -5.15 7.16
CA ARG A 103 8.17 -6.41 7.80
C ARG A 103 6.95 -7.04 8.46
N GLU A 104 6.66 -6.61 9.69
CA GLU A 104 5.45 -6.96 10.39
C GLU A 104 4.34 -5.96 10.08
N PHE A 105 3.14 -6.46 9.84
CA PHE A 105 1.95 -5.63 9.70
C PHE A 105 0.74 -6.34 10.29
N SER A 106 -0.20 -5.54 10.79
CA SER A 106 -1.47 -6.02 11.35
C SER A 106 -2.62 -5.58 10.46
N VAL A 107 -3.62 -6.44 10.32
CA VAL A 107 -4.85 -6.17 9.59
C VAL A 107 -5.98 -6.00 10.58
N TYR A 108 -6.78 -4.95 10.37
CA TYR A 108 -7.95 -4.64 11.17
C TYR A 108 -9.18 -4.49 10.26
N GLY A 109 -10.35 -4.81 10.80
CA GLY A 109 -11.63 -4.70 10.09
C GLY A 109 -12.65 -3.89 10.86
N LYS A 110 -13.50 -3.18 10.12
CA LYS A 110 -14.69 -2.49 10.62
C LYS A 110 -15.88 -2.80 9.72
N LYS A 111 -17.10 -2.83 10.27
CA LYS A 111 -18.31 -2.96 9.44
C LYS A 111 -18.77 -1.60 8.91
N HIS A 112 -18.65 -0.56 9.73
CA HIS A 112 -18.94 0.83 9.40
C HIS A 112 -17.77 1.75 9.79
N LEU A 113 -17.70 2.95 9.22
CA LEU A 113 -16.57 3.88 9.43
C LEU A 113 -16.39 4.29 10.91
N GLU A 114 -17.49 4.34 11.65
CA GLU A 114 -17.58 4.79 13.04
C GLU A 114 -17.31 3.66 14.05
N ASP A 115 -17.28 2.41 13.59
CA ASP A 115 -17.10 1.25 14.47
C ASP A 115 -15.66 1.17 15.02
N GLU A 116 -15.53 0.47 16.14
CA GLU A 116 -14.24 0.03 16.66
C GLU A 116 -13.58 -1.01 15.73
N GLU A 117 -12.25 -1.03 15.76
CA GLU A 117 -11.45 -1.94 14.94
C GLU A 117 -11.38 -3.31 15.58
N SER A 118 -11.76 -4.34 14.82
CA SER A 118 -11.49 -5.72 15.17
C SER A 118 -10.15 -6.15 14.57
N HIS A 119 -9.23 -6.61 15.41
CA HIS A 119 -7.98 -7.23 14.93
C HIS A 119 -8.31 -8.52 14.17
N LEU A 120 -7.79 -8.62 12.95
CA LEU A 120 -8.01 -9.78 12.08
C LEU A 120 -6.78 -10.69 11.99
N GLY A 121 -5.58 -10.16 12.22
CA GLY A 121 -4.35 -10.93 12.18
C GLY A 121 -3.11 -10.05 12.11
N THR A 122 -1.96 -10.64 12.43
CA THR A 122 -0.64 -10.04 12.30
C THR A 122 0.25 -10.97 11.48
N PHE A 123 0.94 -10.41 10.50
CA PHE A 123 1.66 -11.15 9.48
C PHE A 123 3.05 -10.59 9.28
N LEU A 124 3.96 -11.45 8.81
CA LEU A 124 5.33 -11.11 8.47
C LEU A 124 5.52 -11.27 6.96
N TYR A 125 5.84 -10.18 6.27
CA TYR A 125 6.24 -10.22 4.88
C TYR A 125 7.70 -10.70 4.76
N ASP A 126 7.91 -11.73 3.95
CA ASP A 126 9.24 -12.29 3.71
C ASP A 126 9.93 -11.56 2.55
N GLN A 127 10.96 -10.78 2.84
CA GLN A 127 11.74 -10.09 1.80
C GLN A 127 12.54 -11.02 0.86
N GLU A 128 12.73 -12.30 1.24
CA GLU A 128 13.35 -13.32 0.40
C GLU A 128 12.31 -14.14 -0.40
N GLY A 129 11.02 -14.03 -0.04
CA GLY A 129 9.94 -14.76 -0.66
C GLY A 129 9.44 -14.14 -1.98
N ASP A 130 8.27 -14.61 -2.41
CA ASP A 130 7.63 -14.09 -3.63
C ASP A 130 7.32 -12.59 -3.53
N GLN A 131 7.34 -11.90 -4.66
CA GLN A 131 7.03 -10.46 -4.73
C GLN A 131 5.61 -10.15 -4.25
N LEU A 132 4.65 -11.06 -4.46
CA LEU A 132 3.27 -10.93 -4.00
C LEU A 132 2.98 -12.08 -3.03
N GLN A 133 2.81 -11.74 -1.76
CA GLN A 133 2.53 -12.73 -0.70
C GLN A 133 1.10 -12.61 -0.25
N THR A 134 0.46 -13.76 -0.04
CA THR A 134 -0.93 -13.85 0.41
C THR A 134 -0.98 -14.48 1.79
N PHE A 135 -1.63 -13.78 2.71
CA PHE A 135 -1.71 -14.10 4.12
C PHE A 135 -3.16 -14.44 4.45
N LYS A 136 -3.39 -15.68 4.89
CA LYS A 136 -4.71 -16.11 5.36
C LYS A 136 -4.92 -15.60 6.78
N LEU A 137 -6.13 -15.09 7.06
CA LEU A 137 -6.54 -14.69 8.40
C LEU A 137 -6.67 -15.90 9.33
#